data_AF-A0A924ZA01-F1
#
_entry.id   AF-A0A924ZA01-F1
#
_cell.length_a   1.000
_cell.length_b   1.000
_cell.length_c   1.000
_cell.angle_alpha   90.00
_cell.angle_beta   90.00
_cell.angle_gamma   90.00
#
_symmetry.space_group_name_H-M   'P 1'
#
loop_
_entity.id
_entity.type
_entity.pdbx_description
1 polymer ?
#
loop_
_entity_poly.entity_id
_entity_poly.type
_entity_poly.pdbx_seq_one_letter_code
_entity_poly.pdbx_strand_id
1 'polypeptide(L)' 'MPQAPVRLLATLNDAQLHGLCEVLLDCVEGDASVGFMHPLSGARALAFWRGVAEGVARGERALLVAEDAAGAIAG' A
#
# COMPACT_ATOMS: atom_id res chain seq x y z
N MET A 1 -12.41 14.86 -11.76
CA MET A 1 -12.52 13.53 -11.15
C MET A 1 -12.88 13.74 -9.69
N PRO A 2 -13.87 13.03 -9.11
CA PRO A 2 -14.08 13.11 -7.67
C PRO A 2 -12.77 12.74 -6.96
N GLN A 3 -12.38 13.52 -5.94
CA GLN A 3 -11.17 13.21 -5.18
C GLN A 3 -11.44 12.00 -4.30
N ALA A 4 -10.61 10.96 -4.45
CA ALA A 4 -10.60 9.84 -3.53
C ALA A 4 -10.29 10.36 -2.11
N PRO A 5 -11.10 10.07 -1.08
CA PRO A 5 -10.80 10.48 0.27
C PRO A 5 -9.46 9.92 0.73
N VAL A 6 -8.60 10.79 1.27
CA VAL A 6 -7.31 10.41 1.85
C VAL A 6 -7.47 10.21 3.35
N ARG A 7 -6.93 9.11 3.88
CA ARG A 7 -7.00 8.73 5.29
C ARG A 7 -5.64 8.37 5.84
N LEU A 8 -5.35 8.83 7.06
CA LEU A 8 -4.23 8.33 7.86
C LEU A 8 -4.65 7.01 8.53
N LEU A 9 -3.85 5.95 8.34
CA LEU A 9 -4.07 4.66 8.98
C LEU A 9 -3.21 4.53 10.24
N ALA A 10 -3.82 4.14 11.35
CA ALA A 10 -3.12 3.80 12.59
C ALA A 10 -2.80 2.29 12.70
N THR A 11 -3.56 1.45 12.00
CA THR A 11 -3.37 0.00 11.86
C THR A 11 -3.91 -0.41 10.50
N LEU A 12 -3.39 -1.51 9.93
CA LEU A 12 -3.84 -2.05 8.65
C LEU A 12 -4.56 -3.38 8.87
N ASN A 13 -5.64 -3.60 8.14
CA ASN A 13 -6.30 -4.91 8.02
C ASN A 13 -5.82 -5.67 6.76
N ASP A 14 -6.24 -6.93 6.61
CA ASP A 14 -5.80 -7.78 5.49
C ASP A 14 -6.21 -7.24 4.12
N ALA A 15 -7.37 -6.60 3.99
CA ALA A 15 -7.82 -6.02 2.72
C ALA A 15 -6.98 -4.81 2.32
N GLN A 16 -6.61 -3.96 3.28
CA GLN A 16 -5.72 -2.82 3.06
C GLN A 16 -4.30 -3.27 2.70
N LEU A 17 -3.79 -4.31 3.37
CA LEU A 17 -2.51 -4.92 3.02
C LEU A 17 -2.53 -5.46 1.59
N HIS A 18 -3.60 -6.14 1.19
CA HIS A 18 -3.75 -6.67 -0.16
C HIS A 18 -3.79 -5.56 -1.21
N GLY A 19 -4.63 -4.54 -1.03
CA GLY A 19 -4.71 -3.41 -1.97
C GLY A 19 -3.40 -2.64 -2.11
N LEU A 20 -2.67 -2.44 -1.01
CA LEU A 20 -1.32 -1.85 -1.07
C LEU A 20 -0.32 -2.73 -1.83
N CYS A 21 -0.44 -4.06 -1.74
CA CYS A 21 0.39 -4.96 -2.55
C CYS A 21 0.08 -4.81 -4.04
N GLU A 22 -1.19 -4.74 -4.42
CA GLU A 22 -1.62 -4.53 -5.81
C GLU A 22 -1.07 -3.20 -6.35
N VAL A 23 -1.23 -2.11 -5.62
CA VAL A 23 -0.67 -0.80 -6.01
C VAL A 23 0.85 -0.86 -6.18
N LEU A 24 1.57 -1.54 -5.28
CA LEU A 24 3.03 -1.66 -5.39
C LEU A 24 3.46 -2.50 -6.60
N LEU A 25 2.76 -3.61 -6.87
CA LEU A 25 3.01 -4.44 -8.04
C LEU A 25 2.74 -3.66 -9.32
N ASP A 26 1.57 -3.01 -9.43
CA ASP A 26 1.24 -2.17 -10.60
C ASP A 26 2.28 -1.07 -10.84
N CYS A 27 2.84 -0.47 -9.79
CA CYS A 27 3.93 0.50 -9.91
C CYS A 27 5.22 -0.13 -10.46
N VAL A 28 5.64 -1.30 -9.95
CA VAL A 28 6.86 -1.98 -10.41
C VAL A 28 6.70 -2.48 -11.84
N GLU A 29 5.53 -3.02 -12.17
CA GLU A 29 5.17 -3.47 -13.52
C GLU A 29 5.13 -2.29 -14.51
N GLY A 30 4.75 -1.10 -14.03
CA GLY A 30 4.81 0.17 -14.76
C GLY A 30 6.20 0.82 -14.84
N ASP A 31 7.26 0.12 -14.43
CA ASP A 31 8.65 0.61 -14.40
C ASP A 31 8.83 1.87 -13.52
N ALA A 32 8.00 2.03 -12.49
CA ALA A 32 8.11 3.14 -11.54
C ALA A 32 9.30 2.93 -10.60
N SER A 33 10.03 4.01 -10.31
CA SER A 33 11.16 3.99 -9.37
C SER A 33 10.68 4.06 -7.92
N VAL A 34 10.23 2.91 -7.39
CA VAL A 34 9.67 2.77 -6.02
C VAL A 34 10.55 1.91 -5.09
N GLY A 35 11.81 1.67 -5.47
CA GLY A 35 12.79 0.94 -4.65
C GLY A 35 12.77 -0.59 -4.81
N PHE A 36 12.08 -1.09 -5.84
CA PHE A 36 12.01 -2.52 -6.20
C PHE A 36 12.39 -2.72 -7.67
N MET A 37 12.80 -3.94 -8.02
CA MET A 37 13.13 -4.35 -9.38
C MET A 37 12.13 -5.39 -9.86
N HIS A 38 11.73 -5.30 -11.12
CA HIS A 38 10.91 -6.32 -11.77
C HIS A 38 11.72 -7.61 -12.06
N PRO A 39 11.15 -8.81 -11.86
CA PRO A 39 9.81 -9.07 -11.34
C PRO A 39 9.75 -9.00 -9.80
N LEU A 40 8.73 -8.32 -9.27
CA LEU A 40 8.40 -8.33 -7.84
C LEU A 40 7.34 -9.40 -7.56
N SER A 41 7.58 -10.29 -6.60
CA SER A 41 6.58 -11.28 -6.20
C SER A 41 5.58 -10.69 -5.19
N GLY A 42 4.32 -11.12 -5.28
CA GLY A 42 3.29 -10.75 -4.30
C GLY A 42 3.66 -11.10 -2.86
N ALA A 43 4.39 -12.20 -2.64
CA ALA A 43 4.89 -12.56 -1.30
C ALA A 43 5.91 -11.54 -0.76
N ARG A 44 6.78 -10.99 -1.62
CA ARG A 44 7.75 -9.96 -1.23
C ARG A 44 7.07 -8.61 -1.00
N ALA A 45 6.10 -8.25 -1.84
CA ALA A 45 5.27 -7.06 -1.64
C ALA A 45 4.52 -7.12 -0.29
N LEU A 46 3.90 -8.26 0.01
CA LEU A 46 3.19 -8.48 1.28
C LEU A 46 4.12 -8.42 2.49
N ALA A 47 5.31 -9.03 2.40
CA ALA A 47 6.31 -8.96 3.47
C ALA A 47 6.75 -7.52 3.74
N PHE A 48 6.95 -6.72 2.70
CA PHE A 48 7.26 -5.30 2.83
C PHE A 48 6.13 -4.55 3.55
N TRP A 49 4.88 -4.69 3.09
CA TRP A 49 3.75 -3.97 3.68
C TRP A 49 3.43 -4.40 5.11
N ARG A 50 3.65 -5.67 5.47
CA ARG A 50 3.59 -6.14 6.86
C ARG A 50 4.62 -5.41 7.74
N GLY A 51 5.85 -5.28 7.28
CA GLY A 51 6.87 -4.50 8.00
C GLY A 51 6.48 -3.02 8.14
N VAL A 52 5.91 -2.41 7.10
CA VAL A 52 5.36 -1.05 7.19
C VAL A 52 4.26 -0.97 8.24
N ALA A 53 3.29 -1.89 8.20
CA ALA A 53 2.17 -1.95 9.13
C ALA A 53 2.61 -2.06 10.60
N GLU A 54 3.63 -2.87 10.89
CA GLU A 54 4.22 -2.97 12.23
C GLU A 54 4.82 -1.64 12.70
N GLY A 55 5.46 -0.87 11.80
CA GLY A 55 5.99 0.46 12.14
C GLY A 55 4.88 1.50 12.31
N VAL A 56 3.80 1.40 11.53
CA VAL A 56 2.61 2.25 11.69
C VAL A 56 1.95 2.00 13.04
N ALA A 57 1.74 0.74 13.41
CA ALA A 57 1.15 0.36 14.70
C ALA A 57 2.00 0.81 15.91
N ARG A 58 3.33 0.91 15.72
CA ARG A 58 4.27 1.46 16.73
C ARG A 58 4.37 2.99 16.72
N GLY A 59 3.68 3.68 15.81
CA GLY A 59 3.75 5.13 15.66
C GLY A 59 5.07 5.64 15.07
N GLU A 60 5.90 4.75 14.50
CA GLU A 60 7.18 5.11 13.87
C GLU A 60 7.00 5.60 12.42
N ARG A 61 5.86 5.29 11.81
CA ARG A 61 5.53 5.65 10.44
C ARG A 61 4.10 6.16 10.35
N ALA A 62 3.90 7.28 9.67
CA ALA A 62 2.57 7.71 9.22
C ALA A 62 2.32 7.12 7.83
N LEU A 63 1.19 6.43 7.64
CA LEU A 63 0.76 5.91 6.35
C LEU A 63 -0.57 6.54 5.97
N LEU A 64 -0.56 7.31 4.88
CA LEU A 64 -1.78 7.85 4.27
C LEU A 64 -2.14 7.00 3.06
N VAL A 65 -3.43 6.77 2.86
CA VAL A 65 -3.98 6.05 1.71
C VAL A 65 -5.14 6.83 1.11
N ALA A 66 -5.31 6.76 -0.19
CA ALA A 66 -6.51 7.14 -0.92
C ALA A 66 -7.39 5.90 -1.13
N GLU A 67 -8.67 6.00 -0.78
CA GLU A 67 -9.66 4.95 -1.03
C GLU A 67 -10.61 5.36 -2.15
N ASP A 68 -10.96 4.43 -3.04
CA ASP A 68 -11.98 4.67 -4.07
C ASP A 68 -13.41 4.65 -3.50
N ALA A 69 -14.41 4.82 -4.35
CA ALA A 69 -15.81 4.82 -3.93
C ALA A 69 -16.30 3.45 -3.37
N ALA A 70 -15.58 2.36 -3.65
CA ALA A 70 -15.84 1.03 -3.12
C ALA A 70 -15.04 0.73 -1.83
N GLY A 71 -14.16 1.65 -1.40
CA GLY A 71 -13.29 1.48 -0.24
C GLY A 71 -12.01 0.69 -0.53
N ALA A 72 -11.66 0.49 -1.81
CA ALA A 72 -10.41 -0.15 -2.20
C ALA A 72 -9.25 0.87 -2.21
N ILE A 73 -8.03 0.41 -1.93
CA ILE A 73 -6.83 1.24 -1.96
C ILE A 73 -6.52 1.64 -3.40
N ALA A 74 -6.44 2.95 -3.65
CA ALA A 74 -6.13 3.53 -4.96
C ALA A 74 -4.76 4.24 -5.01
N GLY A 75 -4.13 4.49 -3.85
CA GLY A 75 -2.81 5.12 -3.75
C GLY A 75 -2.47 5.61 -2.35
#